data_AF-A0AA38NW31-F1
#
_entry.id   AF-A0AA38NW31-F1
#
_cell.length_a   1.000
_cell.length_b   1.000
_cell.length_c   1.000
_cell.angle_alpha   90.00
_cell.angle_beta   90.00
_cell.angle_gamma   90.00
#
_symmetry.space_group_name_H-M   'P 1'
#
loop_
_entity.id
_entity.type
_entity.pdbx_description
1 polymer ?
#
loop_
_entity_poly.entity_id
_entity_poly.type
_entity_poly.pdbx_seq_one_letter_code
_entity_poly.pdbx_strand_id
1 'polypeptide(L)'
;MIHTVKKRSKRQRSRTKSPHTPTRNPHSDRRASEPPSTSHTPDIHTPNPFESPIREGIDALYNSSASFLVHSSPLRAETVMIPAFSTFTVSPAMKSLSDSVLDEPPATAREEELQKAVLYWKRKYRILKEQAISMQSSMVLNTAYCNRLRAQLAAQEESRKRTSKARLVGDGLPRLLTSEAFVNRVEAFQKAVDEKQKQQKRSKVVKLDRAGMKAEWEKLNSERVEHNNRVHIQWKEDCRLWDENKKQGKAQGPRPKWKDVWMAPVPKPWLLTDKEGSADTSGNVGENVEATVDDLSEPEYDELGNDGDDGEEDEDED
;
A
#
# COMPACT_ATOMS: atom_id res chain seq x y z
N MET A 1 33.42 -43.18 -14.53
CA MET A 1 32.08 -43.26 -15.16
C MET A 1 31.03 -43.23 -14.06
N ILE A 2 30.39 -42.08 -13.82
CA ILE A 2 29.30 -41.95 -12.84
C ILE A 2 28.12 -41.33 -13.61
N HIS A 3 27.10 -42.13 -13.87
CA HIS A 3 25.90 -41.69 -14.57
C HIS A 3 25.01 -40.87 -13.62
N THR A 4 25.00 -39.55 -13.81
CA THR A 4 24.06 -38.67 -13.10
C THR A 4 22.72 -38.64 -13.84
N VAL A 5 21.74 -39.35 -13.28
CA VAL A 5 20.36 -39.41 -13.74
C VAL A 5 19.70 -38.03 -13.58
N LYS A 6 19.43 -37.38 -14.71
CA LYS A 6 18.79 -36.07 -14.79
C LYS A 6 17.30 -36.20 -14.44
N LYS A 7 16.93 -36.08 -13.16
CA LYS A 7 15.53 -35.98 -12.75
C LYS A 7 14.92 -34.67 -13.28
N ARG A 8 14.18 -34.77 -14.38
CA ARG A 8 13.30 -33.71 -14.90
C ARG A 8 12.20 -33.44 -13.86
N SER A 9 12.34 -32.38 -13.09
CA SER A 9 11.27 -31.84 -12.26
C SER A 9 10.18 -31.25 -13.16
N LYS A 10 9.11 -32.01 -13.36
CA LYS A 10 7.87 -31.53 -13.97
C LYS A 10 7.26 -30.52 -13.00
N ARG A 11 7.39 -29.24 -13.34
CA ARG A 11 6.69 -28.13 -12.70
C ARG A 11 5.19 -28.29 -12.98
N GLN A 12 4.49 -29.06 -12.15
CA GLN A 12 3.03 -29.08 -12.14
C GLN A 12 2.57 -27.68 -11.73
N ARG A 13 2.00 -26.95 -12.69
CA ARG A 13 1.19 -25.76 -12.40
C ARG A 13 -0.05 -26.29 -11.67
N SER A 14 -0.05 -26.20 -10.34
CA SER A 14 -1.24 -26.33 -9.53
C SER A 14 -2.18 -25.18 -9.89
N ARG A 15 -3.02 -25.45 -10.88
CA ARG A 15 -4.21 -24.71 -11.24
C ARG A 15 -5.07 -24.63 -9.98
N THR A 16 -5.08 -23.47 -9.34
CA THR A 16 -6.00 -23.17 -8.24
C THR A 16 -7.41 -23.35 -8.79
N LYS A 17 -8.09 -24.37 -8.26
CA LYS A 17 -9.52 -24.58 -8.49
C LYS A 17 -10.24 -23.37 -7.90
N SER A 18 -10.96 -22.65 -8.74
CA SER A 18 -11.98 -21.69 -8.31
C SER A 18 -12.93 -22.37 -7.32
N PRO A 19 -13.36 -21.66 -6.27
CA PRO A 19 -14.36 -22.17 -5.35
C PRO A 19 -15.68 -22.40 -6.09
N HIS A 20 -16.19 -23.60 -5.88
CA HIS A 20 -17.54 -24.10 -6.08
C HIS A 20 -18.60 -23.06 -6.48
N THR A 21 -19.08 -23.18 -7.71
CA THR A 21 -20.47 -22.87 -8.04
C THR A 21 -21.38 -23.86 -7.32
N PRO A 22 -22.48 -23.41 -6.69
CA PRO A 22 -23.43 -24.30 -6.04
C PRO A 22 -24.21 -25.10 -7.09
N THR A 23 -24.28 -26.40 -6.82
CA THR A 23 -25.01 -27.43 -7.55
C THR A 23 -26.45 -27.03 -7.78
N ARG A 24 -26.81 -26.90 -9.07
CA ARG A 24 -28.17 -26.78 -9.59
C ARG A 24 -28.94 -28.06 -9.29
N ASN A 25 -29.89 -27.96 -8.37
CA ASN A 25 -30.82 -29.01 -7.97
C ASN A 25 -31.83 -29.29 -9.10
N PRO A 26 -31.97 -30.53 -9.61
CA PRO A 26 -33.03 -30.88 -10.54
C PRO A 26 -34.11 -31.67 -9.80
N HIS A 27 -35.22 -30.99 -9.48
CA HIS A 27 -36.59 -31.51 -9.31
C HIS A 27 -37.35 -30.75 -8.25
N SER A 28 -38.25 -29.88 -8.70
CA SER A 28 -39.63 -29.88 -8.23
C SER A 28 -40.45 -28.99 -9.17
N ASP A 29 -41.14 -29.63 -10.11
CA ASP A 29 -42.35 -29.09 -10.71
C ASP A 29 -43.31 -28.73 -9.57
N ARG A 30 -43.42 -27.43 -9.25
CA ARG A 30 -44.50 -26.91 -8.42
C ARG A 30 -45.20 -25.78 -9.15
N ARG A 31 -46.17 -26.25 -9.92
CA ARG A 31 -47.34 -25.57 -10.46
C ARG A 31 -47.88 -24.48 -9.50
N ALA A 32 -48.04 -23.29 -10.07
CA ALA A 32 -49.05 -22.27 -9.76
C ALA A 32 -49.35 -21.95 -8.29
N SER A 33 -48.85 -20.80 -7.82
CA SER A 33 -49.52 -19.91 -6.87
C SER A 33 -48.82 -18.54 -6.93
N GLU A 34 -49.31 -17.68 -7.81
CA GLU A 34 -48.96 -16.26 -7.82
C GLU A 34 -49.35 -15.65 -6.45
N PRO A 35 -48.44 -15.01 -5.71
CA PRO A 35 -48.87 -14.13 -4.63
C PRO A 35 -49.64 -12.96 -5.25
N PRO A 36 -50.75 -12.51 -4.65
CA PRO A 36 -51.49 -11.38 -5.18
C PRO A 36 -50.54 -10.18 -5.25
N SER A 37 -50.43 -9.61 -6.44
CA SER A 37 -49.96 -8.25 -6.66
C SER A 37 -50.75 -7.34 -5.71
N THR A 38 -50.20 -7.08 -4.52
CA THR A 38 -50.51 -5.87 -3.77
C THR A 38 -49.97 -4.75 -4.61
N SER A 39 -50.83 -4.24 -5.49
CA SER A 39 -50.76 -2.89 -6.02
C SER A 39 -50.51 -1.97 -4.83
N HIS A 40 -49.25 -1.60 -4.63
CA HIS A 40 -48.88 -0.45 -3.84
C HIS A 40 -49.58 0.71 -4.54
N THR A 41 -50.78 1.05 -4.07
CA THR A 41 -51.32 2.39 -4.25
C THR A 41 -50.20 3.33 -3.83
N PRO A 42 -49.72 4.22 -4.72
CA PRO A 42 -48.81 5.26 -4.29
C PRO A 42 -49.56 5.98 -3.18
N ASP A 43 -49.05 5.84 -1.96
CA ASP A 43 -49.58 6.55 -0.82
C ASP A 43 -49.48 8.02 -1.21
N ILE A 44 -50.63 8.65 -1.45
CA ILE A 44 -50.71 10.06 -1.82
C ILE A 44 -50.31 10.77 -0.54
N HIS A 45 -49.01 10.91 -0.35
CA HIS A 45 -48.40 11.66 0.72
C HIS A 45 -48.90 13.08 0.51
N THR A 46 -49.98 13.46 1.20
CA THR A 46 -50.42 14.85 1.26
C THR A 46 -49.24 15.62 1.83
N PRO A 47 -48.56 16.46 1.02
CA PRO A 47 -47.36 17.15 1.47
C PRO A 47 -47.78 18.00 2.66
N ASN A 48 -47.09 17.79 3.79
CA ASN A 48 -47.35 18.54 5.00
C ASN A 48 -47.08 20.02 4.66
N PRO A 49 -48.07 20.93 4.76
CA PRO A 49 -47.92 22.32 4.32
C PRO A 49 -46.86 23.12 5.12
N PHE A 50 -46.29 22.50 6.15
CA PHE A 50 -45.20 23.04 6.97
C PHE A 50 -43.82 22.45 6.66
N GLU A 51 -43.72 21.49 5.74
CA GLU A 51 -42.42 21.01 5.26
C GLU A 51 -41.86 22.02 4.26
N SER A 52 -40.94 22.85 4.74
CA SER A 52 -40.17 23.70 3.85
C SER A 52 -39.28 22.82 2.97
N PRO A 53 -39.05 23.20 1.69
CA PRO A 53 -38.11 22.50 0.80
C PRO A 53 -36.71 22.30 1.41
N ILE A 54 -36.37 23.12 2.40
CA ILE A 54 -35.13 23.02 3.17
C ILE A 54 -35.10 21.74 4.03
N ARG A 55 -36.20 21.35 4.67
CA ARG A 55 -36.26 20.12 5.47
C ARG A 55 -36.13 18.87 4.62
N GLU A 56 -36.78 18.85 3.46
CA GLU A 56 -36.65 17.75 2.50
C GLU A 56 -35.19 17.62 2.02
N GLY A 57 -34.51 18.75 1.74
CA GLY A 57 -33.09 18.77 1.42
C GLY A 57 -32.19 18.26 2.55
N ILE A 58 -32.51 18.60 3.81
CA ILE A 58 -31.80 18.12 4.99
C ILE A 58 -32.00 16.61 5.19
N ASP A 59 -33.22 16.11 5.05
CA ASP A 59 -33.54 14.70 5.20
C ASP A 59 -32.92 13.87 4.06
N ALA A 60 -32.90 14.41 2.84
CA ALA A 60 -32.17 13.83 1.72
C ALA A 60 -30.65 13.77 2.00
N LEU A 61 -30.06 14.83 2.57
CA LEU A 61 -28.66 14.83 2.99
C LEU A 61 -28.40 13.80 4.10
N TYR A 62 -29.29 13.71 5.10
CA TYR A 62 -29.20 12.76 6.21
C TYR A 62 -29.22 11.30 5.74
N ASN A 63 -29.99 10.99 4.69
CA ASN A 63 -30.07 9.67 4.10
C ASN A 63 -29.00 9.40 3.02
N SER A 64 -28.13 10.38 2.73
CA SER A 64 -27.05 10.26 1.74
C SER A 64 -25.69 9.96 2.38
N SER A 65 -24.66 9.74 1.56
CA SER A 65 -23.26 9.67 2.00
C SER A 65 -22.74 11.00 2.60
N ALA A 66 -23.50 12.10 2.46
CA ALA A 66 -23.18 13.40 3.03
C ALA A 66 -23.88 13.68 4.37
N SER A 67 -24.44 12.65 5.01
CA SER A 67 -25.13 12.77 6.31
C SER A 67 -24.26 13.38 7.41
N PHE A 68 -22.94 13.22 7.31
CA PHE A 68 -21.96 13.84 8.21
C PHE A 68 -22.00 15.37 8.24
N LEU A 69 -22.56 16.03 7.22
CA LEU A 69 -22.71 17.49 7.17
C LEU A 69 -23.85 17.99 8.07
N VAL A 70 -24.85 17.14 8.33
CA VAL A 70 -26.05 17.50 9.10
C VAL A 70 -26.04 16.86 10.50
N HIS A 71 -25.14 15.91 10.74
CA HIS A 71 -25.09 15.22 12.03
C HIS A 71 -24.58 16.16 13.13
N SER A 72 -25.34 16.28 14.21
CA SER A 72 -25.01 17.11 15.39
C SER A 72 -23.86 16.56 16.25
N SER A 73 -23.31 15.39 15.91
CA SER A 73 -22.25 14.76 16.69
C SER A 73 -20.88 15.23 16.16
N PRO A 74 -19.91 15.53 17.04
CA PRO A 74 -18.58 15.89 16.60
C PRO A 74 -17.99 14.78 15.74
N LEU A 75 -17.33 15.15 14.64
CA LEU A 75 -16.72 14.23 13.68
C LEU A 75 -15.70 13.35 14.42
N ARG A 76 -16.05 12.07 14.62
CA ARG A 76 -15.11 11.06 15.16
C ARG A 76 -14.25 10.53 14.04
N ALA A 77 -12.99 10.24 14.35
CA ALA A 77 -12.04 9.70 13.37
C ALA A 77 -12.56 8.40 12.71
N GLU A 78 -13.29 7.58 13.47
CA GLU A 78 -13.80 6.27 13.05
C GLU A 78 -15.08 6.33 12.18
N THR A 79 -15.91 7.36 12.35
CA THR A 79 -17.27 7.39 11.77
C THR A 79 -17.33 8.02 10.39
N VAL A 80 -16.40 8.94 10.07
CA VAL A 80 -16.47 9.72 8.83
C VAL A 80 -15.58 9.10 7.77
N MET A 81 -16.13 8.19 6.96
CA MET A 81 -15.51 7.82 5.68
C MET A 81 -15.70 9.00 4.70
N ILE A 82 -14.66 9.80 4.49
CA ILE A 82 -14.67 10.77 3.38
C ILE A 82 -14.66 9.93 2.11
N PRO A 83 -15.58 10.19 1.17
CA PRO A 83 -15.56 9.52 -0.12
C PRO A 83 -14.16 9.59 -0.71
N ALA A 84 -13.56 8.43 -0.99
CA ALA A 84 -12.29 8.39 -1.68
C ALA A 84 -12.52 8.94 -3.09
N PHE A 85 -11.94 10.10 -3.38
CA PHE A 85 -12.02 10.67 -4.72
C PHE A 85 -11.11 9.86 -5.65
N SER A 86 -11.72 9.22 -6.64
CA SER A 86 -10.96 8.58 -7.72
C SER A 86 -10.35 9.67 -8.59
N THR A 87 -9.04 9.87 -8.50
CA THR A 87 -8.34 10.72 -9.46
C THR A 87 -8.22 9.98 -10.79
N PHE A 88 -8.41 10.70 -11.88
CA PHE A 88 -8.17 10.15 -13.22
C PHE A 88 -6.77 10.53 -13.64
N THR A 89 -5.99 9.58 -14.14
CA THR A 89 -4.67 9.87 -14.70
C THR A 89 -4.82 10.80 -15.91
N VAL A 90 -4.31 12.02 -15.79
CA VAL A 90 -4.26 12.95 -16.93
C VAL A 90 -3.17 12.46 -17.87
N SER A 91 -3.55 12.02 -19.08
CA SER A 91 -2.59 11.54 -20.06
C SER A 91 -1.54 12.61 -20.36
N PRO A 92 -0.26 12.23 -20.54
CA PRO A 92 0.80 13.15 -20.95
C PRO A 92 0.40 13.92 -22.22
N ALA A 93 0.98 15.11 -22.42
CA ALA A 93 0.86 15.80 -23.70
C ALA A 93 1.59 14.99 -24.77
N MET A 94 0.88 14.10 -25.46
CA MET A 94 1.44 13.40 -26.61
C MET A 94 1.52 14.37 -27.78
N LYS A 95 2.67 14.38 -28.46
CA LYS A 95 2.80 15.02 -29.77
C LYS A 95 1.75 14.39 -30.66
N SER A 96 0.77 15.18 -31.04
CA SER A 96 -0.37 14.71 -31.82
C SER A 96 0.04 14.65 -33.29
N LEU A 97 -0.48 13.69 -34.04
CA LEU A 97 -0.34 13.67 -35.51
C LEU A 97 -0.82 14.98 -36.14
N SER A 98 -1.72 15.70 -35.47
CA SER A 98 -2.19 17.02 -35.92
C SER A 98 -1.22 18.16 -35.67
N ASP A 99 -0.08 17.93 -35.01
CA ASP A 99 1.01 18.93 -34.98
C ASP A 99 1.71 18.98 -36.34
N SER A 100 1.97 17.81 -36.97
CA SER A 100 2.53 17.73 -38.33
C SER A 100 1.65 18.40 -39.39
N VAL A 101 0.32 18.31 -39.27
CA VAL A 101 -0.64 18.92 -40.22
C VAL A 101 -0.69 20.45 -40.09
N LEU A 102 -0.28 21.00 -38.94
CA LEU A 102 -0.25 22.44 -38.71
C LEU A 102 1.06 23.09 -39.19
N ASP A 103 2.10 22.29 -39.44
CA ASP A 103 3.39 22.77 -39.95
C ASP A 103 3.37 22.98 -41.47
N GLU A 104 2.44 22.34 -42.19
CA GLU A 104 2.27 22.46 -43.64
C GLU A 104 1.43 23.71 -44.01
N PRO A 105 1.88 24.54 -44.97
CA PRO A 105 1.11 25.70 -45.42
C PRO A 105 -0.16 25.25 -46.14
N PRO A 106 -1.34 25.85 -45.87
CA PRO A 106 -2.59 25.43 -46.48
C PRO A 106 -2.58 25.70 -47.98
N ALA A 107 -2.89 24.68 -48.79
CA ALA A 107 -2.95 24.78 -50.24
C ALA A 107 -4.29 25.33 -50.74
N THR A 108 -5.35 25.23 -49.93
CA THR A 108 -6.71 25.66 -50.29
C THR A 108 -7.36 26.49 -49.19
N ALA A 109 -8.30 27.38 -49.55
CA ALA A 109 -9.04 28.20 -48.58
C ALA A 109 -9.81 27.36 -47.54
N ARG A 110 -10.31 26.19 -47.95
CA ARG A 110 -11.00 25.25 -47.05
C ARG A 110 -10.04 24.64 -46.03
N GLU A 111 -8.83 24.31 -46.45
CA GLU A 111 -7.80 23.78 -45.56
C GLU A 111 -7.37 24.81 -44.52
N GLU A 112 -7.24 26.08 -44.90
CA GLU A 112 -6.99 27.17 -43.98
C GLU A 112 -8.06 27.27 -42.89
N GLU A 113 -9.34 27.16 -43.26
CA GLU A 113 -10.46 27.16 -42.30
C GLU A 113 -10.39 25.95 -41.33
N LEU A 114 -10.06 24.76 -41.86
CA LEU A 114 -9.89 23.56 -41.04
C LEU A 114 -8.70 23.67 -40.08
N GLN A 115 -7.55 24.19 -40.53
CA GLN A 115 -6.40 24.43 -39.67
C GLN A 115 -6.73 25.43 -38.55
N LYS A 116 -7.45 26.53 -38.86
CA LYS A 116 -7.95 27.48 -37.85
C LYS A 116 -8.88 26.81 -36.84
N ALA A 117 -9.80 25.96 -37.29
CA ALA A 117 -10.69 25.22 -36.41
C ALA A 117 -9.92 24.26 -35.49
N VAL A 118 -8.92 23.53 -36.02
CA VAL A 118 -8.06 22.63 -35.23
C VAL A 118 -7.28 23.42 -34.18
N LEU A 119 -6.71 24.57 -34.52
CA LEU A 119 -6.01 25.44 -33.56
C LEU A 119 -6.96 25.95 -32.45
N TYR A 120 -8.17 26.38 -32.83
CA TYR A 120 -9.19 26.81 -31.87
C TYR A 120 -9.53 25.69 -30.88
N TRP A 121 -9.81 24.49 -31.37
CA TRP A 121 -10.13 23.33 -30.53
C TRP A 121 -8.94 22.89 -29.67
N LYS A 122 -7.71 22.89 -30.20
CA LYS A 122 -6.49 22.62 -29.42
C LYS A 122 -6.33 23.59 -28.25
N ARG A 123 -6.53 24.89 -28.49
CA ARG A 123 -6.47 25.92 -27.45
C ARG A 123 -7.54 25.69 -26.38
N LYS A 124 -8.79 25.45 -26.79
CA LYS A 124 -9.91 25.17 -25.87
C LYS A 124 -9.67 23.91 -25.04
N TYR A 125 -9.19 22.84 -25.66
CA TYR A 125 -8.86 21.59 -24.98
C TYR A 125 -7.70 21.77 -23.99
N ARG A 126 -6.67 22.54 -24.34
CA ARG A 126 -5.57 22.86 -23.42
C ARG A 126 -6.07 23.55 -22.16
N ILE A 127 -6.93 24.57 -22.30
CA ILE A 127 -7.53 25.28 -21.16
C ILE A 127 -8.35 24.33 -20.29
N LEU A 128 -9.19 23.48 -20.89
CA LEU A 128 -9.97 22.49 -20.13
C LEU A 128 -9.08 21.48 -19.41
N LYS A 129 -7.98 21.04 -20.05
CA LYS A 129 -7.01 20.14 -19.45
C LYS A 129 -6.30 20.78 -18.27
N GLU A 130 -5.87 22.04 -18.39
CA GLU A 130 -5.26 22.81 -17.30
C GLU A 130 -6.23 22.96 -16.12
N GLN A 131 -7.51 23.28 -16.38
CA GLN A 131 -8.56 23.35 -15.36
C GLN A 131 -8.77 22.00 -14.67
N ALA A 132 -8.82 20.90 -15.42
CA ALA A 132 -8.96 19.56 -14.88
C ALA A 132 -7.76 19.18 -13.99
N ILE A 133 -6.53 19.50 -14.41
CA ILE A 133 -5.32 19.27 -13.62
C ILE A 133 -5.39 20.08 -12.31
N SER A 134 -5.77 21.36 -12.37
CA SER A 134 -5.92 22.22 -11.19
C SER A 134 -6.98 21.69 -10.21
N MET A 135 -8.13 21.24 -10.71
CA MET A 135 -9.16 20.64 -9.88
C MET A 135 -8.68 19.35 -9.22
N GLN A 136 -8.04 18.44 -9.98
CA GLN A 136 -7.52 17.20 -9.43
C GLN A 136 -6.40 17.43 -8.41
N SER A 137 -5.48 18.37 -8.65
CA SER A 137 -4.41 18.69 -7.71
C SER A 137 -4.98 19.21 -6.39
N SER A 138 -5.98 20.11 -6.44
CA SER A 138 -6.67 20.58 -5.24
C SER A 138 -7.37 19.46 -4.46
N MET A 139 -8.02 18.52 -5.16
CA MET A 139 -8.66 17.35 -4.54
C MET A 139 -7.64 16.42 -3.85
N VAL A 140 -6.49 16.17 -4.48
CA VAL A 140 -5.40 15.37 -3.90
C VAL A 140 -4.86 16.03 -2.63
N LEU A 141 -4.58 17.34 -2.68
CA LEU A 141 -4.09 18.10 -1.53
C LEU A 141 -5.10 18.10 -0.38
N ASN A 142 -6.39 18.33 -0.68
CA ASN A 142 -7.45 18.28 0.32
C ASN A 142 -7.56 16.88 0.95
N THR A 143 -7.45 15.82 0.15
CA THR A 143 -7.49 14.44 0.64
C THR A 143 -6.31 14.17 1.58
N ALA A 144 -5.09 14.56 1.20
CA ALA A 144 -3.90 14.43 2.03
C ALA A 144 -4.04 15.21 3.35
N TYR A 145 -4.54 16.45 3.29
CA TYR A 145 -4.81 17.28 4.46
C TYR A 145 -5.82 16.62 5.41
N CYS A 146 -6.97 16.17 4.89
CA CYS A 146 -7.99 15.48 5.68
C CYS A 146 -7.46 14.20 6.32
N ASN A 147 -6.61 13.44 5.62
CA ASN A 147 -5.97 12.25 6.19
C ASN A 147 -5.04 12.58 7.34
N ARG A 148 -4.23 13.65 7.22
CA ARG A 148 -3.38 14.14 8.31
C ARG A 148 -4.21 14.59 9.51
N LEU A 149 -5.27 15.36 9.28
CA LEU A 149 -6.16 15.83 10.33
C LEU A 149 -6.84 14.67 11.06
N ARG A 150 -7.27 13.64 10.33
CA ARG A 150 -7.80 12.41 10.93
C ARG A 150 -6.77 11.69 11.79
N ALA A 151 -5.54 11.54 11.30
CA ALA A 151 -4.49 10.88 12.07
C ALA A 151 -4.24 11.62 13.39
N GLN A 152 -4.26 12.96 13.37
CA GLN A 152 -4.15 13.79 14.57
C GLN A 152 -5.34 13.60 15.51
N LEU A 153 -6.57 13.61 14.99
CA LEU A 153 -7.78 13.37 15.79
C LEU A 153 -7.78 11.96 16.40
N ALA A 154 -7.40 10.94 15.62
CA ALA A 154 -7.28 9.57 16.11
C ALA A 154 -6.24 9.46 17.23
N ALA A 155 -5.06 10.06 17.05
CA ALA A 155 -4.02 10.10 18.10
C ALA A 155 -4.50 10.86 19.36
N GLN A 156 -5.27 11.94 19.19
CA GLN A 156 -5.85 12.68 20.31
C GLN A 156 -6.92 11.85 21.04
N GLU A 157 -7.81 11.19 20.30
CA GLU A 157 -8.82 10.29 20.88
C GLU A 157 -8.15 9.11 21.59
N GLU A 158 -7.12 8.53 21.00
CA GLU A 158 -6.38 7.42 21.59
C GLU A 158 -5.60 7.84 22.84
N SER A 159 -4.93 8.99 22.83
CA SER A 159 -4.26 9.53 24.03
C SER A 159 -5.25 9.81 25.16
N ARG A 160 -6.45 10.34 24.85
CA ARG A 160 -7.55 10.47 25.83
C ARG A 160 -8.03 9.11 26.35
N LYS A 161 -8.18 8.10 25.48
CA LYS A 161 -8.51 6.72 25.86
C LYS A 161 -7.39 6.06 26.70
N ARG A 162 -6.11 6.36 26.46
CA ARG A 162 -4.97 5.84 27.21
C ARG A 162 -4.87 6.47 28.60
N THR A 163 -5.06 7.79 28.71
CA THR A 163 -5.08 8.50 30.00
C THR A 163 -6.22 8.05 30.90
N SER A 164 -7.38 7.67 30.35
CA SER A 164 -8.46 7.08 31.15
C SER A 164 -8.12 5.65 31.62
N LYS A 165 -7.49 4.81 30.77
CA LYS A 165 -7.00 3.47 31.15
C LYS A 165 -5.93 3.48 32.25
N ALA A 166 -5.14 4.55 32.36
CA ALA A 166 -4.12 4.69 33.39
C ALA A 166 -4.70 4.99 34.80
N ARG A 167 -5.99 5.35 34.90
CA ARG A 167 -6.66 5.60 36.17
C ARG A 167 -7.25 4.30 36.72
N LEU A 168 -7.14 4.10 38.04
CA LEU A 168 -7.69 2.93 38.75
C LEU A 168 -9.20 2.75 38.50
N VAL A 169 -9.92 3.85 38.29
CA VAL A 169 -11.34 3.92 37.95
C VAL A 169 -11.48 4.81 36.71
N GLY A 170 -11.72 4.20 35.54
CA GLY A 170 -11.70 4.87 34.24
C GLY A 170 -12.80 5.91 34.02
N ASP A 171 -13.84 5.91 34.85
CA ASP A 171 -15.05 6.72 34.65
C ASP A 171 -14.88 8.17 35.14
N GLY A 172 -13.84 8.46 35.92
CA GLY A 172 -13.58 9.79 36.48
C GLY A 172 -14.60 10.29 37.52
N LEU A 173 -15.69 9.55 37.78
CA LEU A 173 -16.63 9.86 38.85
C LEU A 173 -16.10 9.41 40.22
N PRO A 174 -16.24 10.23 41.27
CA PRO A 174 -15.96 9.79 42.63
C PRO A 174 -16.92 8.66 43.01
N ARG A 175 -16.38 7.47 43.27
CA ARG A 175 -17.15 6.34 43.80
C ARG A 175 -16.78 6.14 45.26
N LEU A 176 -17.78 5.97 46.11
CA LEU A 176 -17.58 5.50 47.48
C LEU A 176 -17.22 4.01 47.39
N LEU A 177 -15.93 3.70 47.32
CA LEU A 177 -15.47 2.31 47.31
C LEU A 177 -15.39 1.84 48.76
N THR A 178 -16.16 0.81 49.10
CA THR A 178 -15.96 0.05 50.33
C THR A 178 -14.53 -0.51 50.35
N SER A 179 -13.91 -0.55 51.53
CA SER A 179 -12.47 -0.79 51.71
C SER A 179 -11.95 -2.04 50.98
N GLU A 180 -12.66 -3.17 51.03
CA GLU A 180 -12.21 -4.44 50.45
C GLU A 180 -12.21 -4.44 48.90
N ALA A 181 -13.27 -3.91 48.28
CA ALA A 181 -13.37 -3.82 46.82
C ALA A 181 -12.30 -2.89 46.22
N PHE A 182 -11.93 -1.82 46.95
CA PHE A 182 -10.84 -0.94 46.56
C PHE A 182 -9.50 -1.66 46.60
N VAL A 183 -9.18 -2.36 47.70
CA VAL A 183 -7.91 -3.08 47.88
C VAL A 183 -7.72 -4.11 46.78
N ASN A 184 -8.73 -4.94 46.50
CA ASN A 184 -8.68 -5.94 45.43
C ASN A 184 -8.41 -5.32 44.05
N ARG A 185 -8.98 -4.14 43.77
CA ARG A 185 -8.78 -3.44 42.49
C ARG A 185 -7.39 -2.83 42.37
N VAL A 186 -6.85 -2.29 43.46
CA VAL A 186 -5.46 -1.77 43.52
C VAL A 186 -4.46 -2.90 43.30
N GLU A 187 -4.66 -4.06 43.94
CA GLU A 187 -3.79 -5.23 43.75
C GLU A 187 -3.82 -5.75 42.31
N ALA A 188 -5.01 -5.86 41.71
CA ALA A 188 -5.16 -6.27 40.32
C ALA A 188 -4.49 -5.28 39.36
N PHE A 189 -4.63 -3.98 39.61
CA PHE A 189 -3.97 -2.94 38.83
C PHE A 189 -2.44 -3.04 38.94
N GLN A 190 -1.89 -3.21 40.14
CA GLN A 190 -0.45 -3.35 40.34
C GLN A 190 0.10 -4.60 39.63
N LYS A 191 -0.58 -5.75 39.75
CA LYS A 191 -0.21 -6.99 39.04
C LYS A 191 -0.20 -6.79 37.51
N ALA A 192 -1.20 -6.10 36.96
CA ALA A 192 -1.27 -5.80 35.54
C ALA A 192 -0.14 -4.85 35.07
N VAL A 193 0.20 -3.83 35.87
CA VAL A 193 1.33 -2.93 35.61
C VAL A 193 2.64 -3.71 35.60
N ASP A 194 2.87 -4.57 36.60
CA ASP A 194 4.09 -5.37 36.71
C ASP A 194 4.24 -6.34 35.52
N GLU A 195 3.17 -7.03 35.12
CA GLU A 195 3.18 -7.94 33.97
C GLU A 195 3.46 -7.18 32.66
N LYS A 196 2.83 -6.03 32.45
CA LYS A 196 3.08 -5.17 31.28
C LYS A 196 4.54 -4.71 31.23
N GLN A 197 5.13 -4.33 32.37
CA GLN A 197 6.55 -3.96 32.43
C GLN A 197 7.46 -5.16 32.11
N LYS A 198 7.15 -6.36 32.61
CA LYS A 198 7.89 -7.58 32.28
C LYS A 198 7.80 -7.90 30.78
N GLN A 199 6.61 -7.80 30.19
CA GLN A 199 6.40 -8.02 28.77
C GLN A 199 7.15 -6.99 27.90
N GLN A 200 7.16 -5.72 28.29
CA GLN A 200 7.95 -4.69 27.62
C GLN A 200 9.44 -4.98 27.69
N LYS A 201 9.96 -5.39 28.85
CA LYS A 201 11.38 -5.80 28.98
C LYS A 201 11.70 -7.00 28.07
N ARG A 202 10.85 -8.03 28.06
CA ARG A 202 11.01 -9.19 27.16
C ARG A 202 11.00 -8.78 25.69
N SER A 203 10.06 -7.92 25.29
CA SER A 203 9.97 -7.41 23.91
C SER A 203 11.22 -6.63 23.51
N LYS A 204 11.77 -5.78 24.40
CA LYS A 204 13.02 -5.05 24.15
C LYS A 204 14.21 -5.99 23.95
N VAL A 205 14.34 -7.03 24.77
CA VAL A 205 15.40 -8.04 24.61
C VAL A 205 15.29 -8.72 23.25
N VAL A 206 14.10 -9.19 22.87
CA VAL A 206 13.86 -9.82 21.55
C VAL A 206 14.17 -8.86 20.39
N LYS A 207 13.81 -7.57 20.50
CA LYS A 207 14.12 -6.55 19.50
C LYS A 207 15.64 -6.37 19.35
N LEU A 208 16.38 -6.31 20.46
CA LEU A 208 17.84 -6.18 20.46
C LEU A 208 18.53 -7.42 19.86
N ASP A 209 18.09 -8.62 20.27
CA ASP A 209 18.62 -9.88 19.73
C ASP A 209 18.40 -9.95 18.21
N ARG A 210 17.20 -9.58 17.74
CA ARG A 210 16.88 -9.52 16.31
C ARG A 210 17.73 -8.49 15.57
N ALA A 211 18.00 -7.33 16.18
CA ALA A 211 18.87 -6.31 15.61
C ALA A 211 20.32 -6.83 15.48
N GLY A 212 20.83 -7.53 16.50
CA GLY A 212 22.15 -8.19 16.46
C GLY A 212 22.23 -9.22 15.32
N MET A 213 21.26 -10.13 15.23
CA MET A 213 21.19 -11.11 14.13
C MET A 213 21.11 -10.45 12.74
N LYS A 214 20.43 -9.30 12.63
CA LYS A 214 20.32 -8.54 11.38
C LYS A 214 21.68 -7.95 10.98
N ALA A 215 22.40 -7.34 11.93
CA ALA A 215 23.71 -6.75 11.69
C ALA A 215 24.75 -7.80 11.27
N GLU A 216 24.76 -8.96 11.92
CA GLU A 216 25.64 -10.08 11.54
C GLU A 216 25.32 -10.60 10.13
N TRP A 217 24.03 -10.77 9.81
CA TRP A 217 23.60 -11.18 8.48
C TRP A 217 24.00 -10.17 7.40
N GLU A 218 23.88 -8.88 7.69
CA GLU A 218 24.23 -7.80 6.77
C GLU A 218 25.73 -7.79 6.48
N LYS A 219 26.58 -7.96 7.50
CA LYS A 219 28.03 -8.11 7.34
C LYS A 219 28.38 -9.31 6.43
N LEU A 220 27.84 -10.50 6.73
CA LEU A 220 28.09 -11.70 5.93
C LEU A 220 27.57 -11.55 4.48
N ASN A 221 26.43 -10.88 4.30
CA ASN A 221 25.89 -10.64 2.98
C ASN A 221 26.73 -9.61 2.20
N SER A 222 27.28 -8.59 2.86
CA SER A 222 28.22 -7.64 2.23
C SER A 222 29.48 -8.35 1.73
N GLU A 223 30.13 -9.16 2.60
CA GLU A 223 31.31 -9.95 2.24
C GLU A 223 31.03 -10.90 1.06
N ARG A 224 29.85 -11.53 1.04
CA ARG A 224 29.39 -12.35 -0.09
C ARG A 224 29.24 -11.55 -1.37
N VAL A 225 28.63 -10.36 -1.31
CA VAL A 225 28.43 -9.48 -2.47
C VAL A 225 29.79 -9.05 -3.04
N GLU A 226 30.72 -8.62 -2.19
CA GLU A 226 32.08 -8.26 -2.59
C GLU A 226 32.83 -9.43 -3.22
N HIS A 227 32.72 -10.63 -2.64
CA HIS A 227 33.29 -11.82 -3.24
C HIS A 227 32.68 -12.14 -4.61
N ASN A 228 31.36 -12.15 -4.72
CA ASN A 228 30.67 -12.39 -5.99
C ASN A 228 31.04 -11.34 -7.04
N ASN A 229 31.25 -10.08 -6.65
CA ASN A 229 31.74 -9.03 -7.54
C ASN A 229 33.15 -9.33 -8.06
N ARG A 230 34.09 -9.72 -7.19
CA ARG A 230 35.45 -10.13 -7.59
C ARG A 230 35.42 -11.32 -8.57
N VAL A 231 34.65 -12.34 -8.23
CA VAL A 231 34.45 -13.52 -9.09
C VAL A 231 33.82 -13.15 -10.43
N HIS A 232 32.91 -12.18 -10.45
CA HIS A 232 32.28 -11.69 -11.69
C HIS A 232 33.26 -10.97 -12.60
N ILE A 233 34.18 -10.19 -12.04
CA ILE A 233 35.26 -9.53 -12.79
C ILE A 233 36.16 -10.60 -13.43
N GLN A 234 36.64 -11.57 -12.64
CA GLN A 234 37.46 -12.68 -13.15
C GLN A 234 36.74 -13.47 -14.25
N TRP A 235 35.46 -13.80 -14.04
CA TRP A 235 34.67 -14.51 -15.06
C TRP A 235 34.52 -13.71 -16.37
N LYS A 236 34.43 -12.38 -16.29
CA LYS A 236 34.43 -11.52 -17.49
C LYS A 236 35.77 -11.56 -18.22
N GLU A 237 36.88 -11.52 -17.49
CA GLU A 237 38.23 -11.65 -18.05
C GLU A 237 38.42 -13.02 -18.72
N ASP A 238 38.01 -14.10 -18.05
CA ASP A 238 38.03 -15.46 -18.60
C ASP A 238 37.17 -15.58 -19.86
N CYS A 239 35.99 -14.96 -19.88
CA CYS A 239 35.16 -14.91 -21.08
C CYS A 239 35.85 -14.15 -22.21
N ARG A 240 36.53 -13.04 -21.91
CA ARG A 240 37.27 -12.24 -22.90
C ARG A 240 38.40 -13.07 -23.51
N LEU A 241 39.22 -13.71 -22.67
CA LEU A 241 40.31 -14.58 -23.10
C LEU A 241 39.80 -15.78 -23.92
N TRP A 242 38.67 -16.36 -23.52
CA TRP A 242 38.04 -17.45 -24.26
C TRP A 242 37.59 -16.98 -25.66
N ASP A 243 36.96 -15.81 -25.77
CA ASP A 243 36.53 -15.23 -27.05
C ASP A 243 37.73 -14.86 -27.95
N GLU A 244 38.81 -14.33 -27.39
CA GLU A 244 40.07 -14.05 -28.12
C GLU A 244 40.71 -15.34 -28.67
N ASN A 245 40.82 -16.38 -27.85
CA ASN A 245 41.37 -17.66 -28.29
C ASN A 245 40.49 -18.35 -29.35
N LYS A 246 39.17 -18.22 -29.22
CA LYS A 246 38.22 -18.70 -30.23
C LYS A 246 38.42 -17.99 -31.58
N LYS A 247 38.64 -16.67 -31.58
CA LYS A 247 38.97 -15.90 -32.80
C LYS A 247 40.29 -16.36 -33.44
N GLN A 248 41.27 -16.76 -32.62
CA GLN A 248 42.55 -17.31 -33.10
C GLN A 248 42.46 -18.76 -33.60
N GLY A 249 41.28 -19.39 -33.59
CA GLY A 249 41.09 -20.77 -34.05
C GLY A 249 41.70 -21.82 -33.12
N LYS A 250 42.09 -21.46 -31.90
CA LYS A 250 42.61 -22.43 -30.92
C LYS A 250 41.45 -23.29 -30.41
N ALA A 251 41.60 -24.61 -30.48
CA ALA A 251 40.64 -25.53 -29.89
C ALA A 251 40.67 -25.38 -28.36
N GLN A 252 39.61 -24.82 -27.79
CA GLN A 252 39.44 -24.71 -26.33
C GLN A 252 38.15 -25.39 -25.87
N GLY A 253 38.10 -25.69 -24.57
CA GLY A 253 36.94 -26.29 -23.91
C GLY A 253 35.69 -25.40 -23.92
N PRO A 254 34.60 -25.86 -23.28
CA PRO A 254 33.34 -25.12 -23.23
C PRO A 254 33.51 -23.77 -22.53
N ARG A 255 32.77 -22.75 -23.00
CA ARG A 255 32.78 -21.40 -22.42
C ARG A 255 32.47 -21.44 -20.90
N PRO A 256 33.22 -20.72 -20.06
CA PRO A 256 32.96 -20.62 -18.62
C PRO A 256 31.51 -20.19 -18.33
N LYS A 257 30.83 -20.90 -17.43
CA LYS A 257 29.45 -20.61 -17.03
C LYS A 257 29.41 -19.94 -15.67
N TRP A 258 28.66 -18.84 -15.60
CA TRP A 258 28.52 -18.05 -14.37
C TRP A 258 27.95 -18.83 -13.17
N LYS A 259 27.02 -19.76 -13.42
CA LYS A 259 26.33 -20.52 -12.36
C LYS A 259 27.25 -21.41 -11.52
N ASP A 260 28.41 -21.78 -12.06
CA ASP A 260 29.32 -22.70 -11.40
C ASP A 260 30.21 -21.98 -10.37
N VAL A 261 30.29 -20.65 -10.42
CA VAL A 261 31.15 -19.83 -9.55
C VAL A 261 30.36 -18.89 -8.61
N TRP A 262 29.02 -18.89 -8.72
CA TRP A 262 28.14 -18.04 -7.92
C TRP A 262 27.96 -18.58 -6.49
N MET A 263 28.26 -17.77 -5.47
CA MET A 263 27.87 -18.10 -4.09
C MET A 263 26.39 -17.79 -3.81
N ALA A 264 25.68 -18.79 -3.29
CA ALA A 264 24.28 -18.70 -2.90
C ALA A 264 24.04 -17.63 -1.81
N PRO A 265 22.83 -17.05 -1.73
CA PRO A 265 22.52 -16.04 -0.72
C PRO A 265 22.55 -16.63 0.70
N VAL A 266 23.07 -15.85 1.66
CA VAL A 266 23.05 -16.22 3.09
C VAL A 266 21.59 -16.21 3.57
N PRO A 267 21.09 -17.30 4.17
CA PRO A 267 19.73 -17.35 4.67
C PRO A 267 19.51 -16.30 5.77
N LYS A 268 18.33 -15.67 5.79
CA LYS A 268 17.97 -14.66 6.79
C LYS A 268 17.58 -15.37 8.09
N PRO A 269 18.35 -15.23 9.19
CA PRO A 269 18.16 -16.04 10.40
C PRO A 269 16.78 -15.86 11.05
N TRP A 270 16.16 -14.69 10.94
CA TRP A 270 14.83 -14.41 11.51
C TRP A 270 13.64 -14.93 10.70
N LEU A 271 13.85 -15.61 9.57
CA LEU A 271 12.77 -16.24 8.77
C LEU A 271 12.61 -17.74 9.05
N LEU A 272 13.53 -18.36 9.79
CA LEU A 272 13.49 -19.80 10.05
C LEU A 272 12.58 -20.18 11.22
N THR A 273 12.23 -19.24 12.10
CA THR A 273 11.47 -19.53 13.33
C THR A 273 10.04 -20.00 13.08
N ASP A 274 9.45 -19.69 11.93
CA ASP A 274 8.02 -19.94 11.69
C ASP A 274 7.73 -21.31 11.06
N LYS A 275 8.77 -22.05 10.64
CA LYS A 275 8.61 -23.22 9.76
C LYS A 275 8.83 -24.58 10.40
N GLU A 276 9.45 -24.66 11.57
CA GLU A 276 9.78 -25.94 12.21
C GLU A 276 8.80 -26.37 13.32
N GLY A 277 7.77 -25.58 13.63
CA GLY A 277 6.80 -25.88 14.70
C GLY A 277 5.32 -25.98 14.31
N SER A 278 4.95 -25.80 13.04
CA SER A 278 3.53 -25.85 12.61
C SER A 278 3.11 -27.27 12.22
N ALA A 279 3.18 -28.17 13.18
CA ALA A 279 2.43 -29.41 13.19
C ALA A 279 1.74 -29.50 14.56
N ASP A 280 0.42 -29.38 14.55
CA ASP A 280 -0.49 -29.60 15.70
C ASP A 280 -0.51 -28.56 16.82
N THR A 281 -1.30 -27.50 16.64
CA THR A 281 -2.33 -27.13 17.62
C THR A 281 -3.33 -26.13 17.03
N SER A 282 -4.52 -26.64 16.68
CA SER A 282 -5.72 -25.84 16.47
C SER A 282 -6.18 -25.30 17.84
N GLY A 283 -5.85 -24.06 18.15
CA GLY A 283 -6.27 -23.38 19.38
C GLY A 283 -6.41 -21.88 19.14
N ASN A 284 -7.28 -21.50 18.21
CA ASN A 284 -7.61 -20.12 17.89
C ASN A 284 -8.36 -19.46 19.08
N VAL A 285 -7.62 -18.86 20.00
CA VAL A 285 -8.13 -17.79 20.87
C VAL A 285 -7.58 -16.50 20.30
N GLY A 286 -8.46 -15.76 19.60
CA GLY A 286 -8.15 -14.47 19.01
C GLY A 286 -7.83 -13.43 20.06
N GLU A 287 -6.56 -13.35 20.45
CA GLU A 287 -6.01 -12.18 21.11
C GLU A 287 -5.63 -11.19 20.01
N ASN A 288 -6.52 -10.23 19.79
CA ASN A 288 -6.32 -9.08 18.92
C ASN A 288 -5.20 -8.23 19.52
N VAL A 289 -3.95 -8.58 19.21
CA VAL A 289 -2.78 -7.79 19.59
C VAL A 289 -2.84 -6.52 18.75
N GLU A 290 -3.35 -5.47 19.38
CA GLU A 290 -3.26 -4.07 18.99
C GLU A 290 -1.82 -3.81 18.55
N ALA A 291 -1.60 -3.89 17.23
CA ALA A 291 -0.32 -3.61 16.61
C ALA A 291 -0.03 -2.13 16.85
N THR A 292 0.66 -1.84 17.94
CA THR A 292 1.38 -0.59 18.12
C THR A 292 2.36 -0.51 16.98
N VAL A 293 1.97 0.23 15.95
CA VAL A 293 2.83 0.80 14.92
C VAL A 293 3.75 1.75 15.69
N ASP A 294 4.79 1.17 16.31
CA ASP A 294 5.97 1.93 16.69
C ASP A 294 6.54 2.41 15.37
N ASP A 295 6.21 3.66 15.06
CA ASP A 295 6.85 4.56 14.12
C ASP A 295 8.35 4.57 14.42
N LEU A 296 9.03 3.51 13.99
CA LEU A 296 10.46 3.49 13.76
C LEU A 296 10.66 4.34 12.54
N SER A 297 10.74 5.65 12.78
CA SER A 297 11.40 6.60 11.91
C SER A 297 12.73 5.95 11.52
N GLU A 298 12.80 5.40 10.31
CA GLU A 298 14.07 5.05 9.70
C GLU A 298 14.94 6.30 9.83
N PRO A 299 16.18 6.20 10.35
CA PRO A 299 17.10 7.31 10.22
C PRO A 299 17.26 7.53 8.72
N GLU A 300 16.73 8.66 8.25
CA GLU A 300 16.95 9.20 6.93
C GLU A 300 18.47 9.28 6.78
N TYR A 301 19.03 8.32 6.04
CA TYR A 301 20.41 8.39 5.62
C TYR A 301 20.44 9.54 4.62
N ASP A 302 20.92 10.70 5.07
CA ASP A 302 21.34 11.76 4.17
C ASP A 302 22.37 11.15 3.22
N GLU A 303 21.88 10.76 2.05
CA GLU A 303 22.67 10.43 0.88
C GLU A 303 23.37 11.74 0.52
N LEU A 304 24.53 11.97 1.14
CA LEU A 304 25.45 13.04 0.79
C LEU A 304 25.78 12.85 -0.69
N GLY A 305 25.05 13.60 -1.51
CA GLY A 305 25.33 13.82 -2.92
C GLY A 305 26.76 14.32 -3.02
N ASN A 306 27.65 13.40 -3.38
CA ASN A 306 28.96 13.72 -3.90
C ASN A 306 28.74 14.19 -5.34
N ASP A 307 28.16 15.39 -5.48
CA ASP A 307 28.22 16.20 -6.69
C ASP A 307 29.66 16.70 -6.82
N GLY A 308 30.54 15.79 -7.25
CA GLY A 308 31.85 16.13 -7.80
C GLY A 308 31.64 16.75 -9.18
N ASP A 309 31.20 17.99 -9.14
CA ASP A 309 31.30 18.99 -10.19
C ASP A 309 32.77 19.44 -10.32
N ASP A 310 33.58 18.60 -10.96
CA ASP A 310 34.92 18.98 -11.42
C ASP A 310 34.86 19.16 -12.94
N GLY A 311 34.27 20.29 -13.34
CA GLY A 311 34.50 20.87 -14.66
C GLY A 311 35.93 21.38 -14.73
N GLU A 312 36.81 20.62 -15.35
CA GLU A 312 38.08 21.15 -15.87
C GLU A 312 37.87 21.70 -17.28
N GLU A 313 38.37 22.92 -17.42
CA GLU A 313 38.18 23.88 -18.48
C GLU A 313 38.93 23.44 -19.75
N ASP A 314 38.22 23.38 -20.88
CA ASP A 314 38.84 23.37 -22.21
C ASP A 314 39.44 24.77 -22.46
N GLU A 315 40.75 24.91 -22.19
CA GLU A 315 41.57 26.01 -22.71
C GLU A 315 41.83 25.78 -24.21
N ASP A 316 40.98 26.36 -25.05
CA ASP A 316 41.32 26.65 -26.45
C ASP A 316 42.28 27.86 -26.48
N GLU A 317 43.58 27.62 -26.69
CA GLU A 317 44.54 28.65 -27.12
C GLU A 317 44.61 28.70 -28.65
N ASP A 318 44.59 29.93 -29.18
CA ASP A 318 44.78 30.36 -30.57
C ASP A 318 46.16 29.98 -31.19
#